data_AF-A0A254Q5Y2-F1
#
_entry.id   AF-A0A254Q5Y2-F1
#
_cell.length_a   1.000
_cell.length_b   1.000
_cell.length_c   1.000
_cell.angle_alpha   90.00
_cell.angle_beta   90.00
_cell.angle_gamma   90.00
#
_symmetry.space_group_name_H-M   'P 1'
#
loop_
_entity.id
_entity.type
_entity.pdbx_description
1 polymer ?
#
loop_
_entity_poly.entity_id
_entity_poly.type
_entity_poly.pdbx_seq_one_letter_code
_entity_poly.pdbx_strand_id
1 'polypeptide(L)'
;MGVGSLNPLFVDSTKPIGDKVVTNVELLSVVLHDGDSVFFEVSDEYGFQQRFALKAVETKKSVKYTAEVWLKYQHEIQYRFVMVNAGEEVYASATQTARAGHIISDKWAPTFKPDTVREKKAKRPQQPRGEAAAAAVREAKAQREAKFKPLGQPNMLSQIKSLIDDLL
;
A
#
# COMPACT_ATOMS: atom_id res chain seq x y z
N MET A 1 -13.87 24.21 52.37
CA MET A 1 -13.13 25.07 51.43
C MET A 1 -11.65 24.89 51.78
N GLY A 2 -10.87 24.09 51.04
CA GLY A 2 -10.22 24.49 49.78
C GLY A 2 -9.03 25.39 50.14
N VAL A 3 -7.76 25.08 49.90
CA VAL A 3 -7.14 24.39 48.78
C VAL A 3 -5.86 23.73 49.31
N GLY A 4 -5.80 22.40 49.29
CA GLY A 4 -4.54 21.69 49.56
C GLY A 4 -3.57 22.03 48.43
N SER A 5 -2.46 22.67 48.78
CA SER A 5 -1.39 23.03 47.85
C SER A 5 -0.92 21.78 47.11
N LEU A 6 -1.33 21.64 45.85
CA LEU A 6 -0.69 20.73 44.90
C LEU A 6 0.75 21.18 44.77
N ASN A 7 1.66 20.44 45.41
CA ASN A 7 3.09 20.69 45.33
C ASN A 7 3.52 20.53 43.86
N PRO A 8 3.92 21.62 43.16
CA PRO A 8 4.22 21.57 41.73
C PRO A 8 5.51 20.77 41.43
N LEU A 9 6.27 20.36 42.45
CA LEU A 9 7.46 19.51 42.33
C LEU A 9 7.15 18.04 42.07
N PHE A 10 5.90 17.61 42.24
CA PHE A 10 5.47 16.22 42.00
C PHE A 10 4.35 16.15 40.97
N VAL A 11 4.45 16.95 39.90
CA VAL A 11 3.84 16.54 38.63
C VAL A 11 4.57 15.27 38.24
N ASP A 12 3.94 14.12 38.49
CA ASP A 12 4.44 12.80 38.17
C ASP A 12 4.62 12.70 36.64
N SER A 13 5.77 13.19 36.17
CA SER A 13 6.18 13.21 34.77
C SER A 13 6.74 11.85 34.35
N THR A 14 6.66 10.84 35.22
CA THR A 14 6.93 9.45 34.84
C THR A 14 5.67 8.82 34.27
N LYS A 15 5.19 9.37 33.15
CA LYS A 15 4.59 8.47 32.17
C LYS A 15 5.69 7.45 31.86
N PRO A 16 5.46 6.13 31.98
CA PRO A 16 6.44 5.15 31.54
C PRO A 16 6.56 5.30 30.02
N ILE A 17 7.40 6.23 29.59
CA ILE A 17 7.91 6.29 28.23
C ILE A 17 8.91 5.15 28.23
N GLY A 18 8.42 3.94 27.91
CA GLY A 18 9.28 2.76 27.82
C GLY A 18 10.50 3.08 26.96
N ASP A 19 11.68 2.72 27.46
CA ASP A 19 12.94 3.00 26.78
C ASP A 19 12.88 2.45 25.36
N LYS A 20 13.24 3.27 24.37
CA LYS A 20 13.35 2.80 23.00
C LYS A 20 14.68 2.07 22.85
N VAL A 21 14.63 0.89 22.26
CA VAL A 21 15.81 0.09 21.94
C VAL A 21 15.92 -0.11 20.45
N VAL A 22 17.16 -0.25 19.98
CA VAL A 22 17.43 -0.76 18.64
C VAL A 22 17.16 -2.26 18.66
N THR A 23 16.21 -2.67 17.82
CA THR A 23 15.84 -4.06 17.57
C THR A 23 16.39 -4.47 16.21
N ASN A 24 17.21 -5.52 16.19
CA ASN A 24 17.67 -6.14 14.96
C ASN A 24 16.61 -7.14 14.46
N VAL A 25 16.01 -6.83 13.33
CA VAL A 25 15.07 -7.72 12.64
C VAL A 25 15.87 -8.60 11.69
N GLU A 26 15.62 -9.90 11.75
CA GLU A 26 16.34 -10.90 10.99
C GLU A 26 15.34 -11.86 10.34
N LEU A 27 15.41 -11.96 9.03
CA LEU A 27 14.53 -12.80 8.24
C LEU A 27 15.33 -13.82 7.44
N LEU A 28 14.97 -15.08 7.63
CA LEU A 28 15.66 -16.24 7.08
C LEU A 28 14.76 -16.99 6.11
N SER A 29 15.39 -17.69 5.14
CA SER A 29 14.74 -18.59 4.19
C SER A 29 13.77 -17.94 3.19
N VAL A 30 13.90 -16.63 2.97
CA VAL A 30 13.23 -15.94 1.86
C VAL A 30 14.09 -16.03 0.61
N VAL A 31 13.45 -16.31 -0.51
CA VAL A 31 14.05 -16.26 -1.85
C VAL A 31 13.42 -15.08 -2.57
N LEU A 32 14.26 -14.17 -3.08
CA LEU A 32 13.82 -13.00 -3.85
C LEU A 32 14.24 -13.15 -5.31
N HIS A 33 13.36 -12.75 -6.21
CA HIS A 33 13.64 -12.59 -7.63
C HIS A 33 14.04 -11.15 -7.95
N ASP A 34 14.51 -10.93 -9.18
CA ASP A 34 14.91 -9.60 -9.64
C ASP A 34 13.74 -8.61 -9.54
N GLY A 35 13.97 -7.49 -8.86
CA GLY A 35 12.95 -6.46 -8.62
C GLY A 35 12.10 -6.67 -7.36
N ASP A 36 12.28 -7.79 -6.65
CA ASP A 36 11.61 -8.01 -5.36
C ASP A 36 12.28 -7.21 -4.24
N SER A 37 11.47 -6.76 -3.29
CA SER A 37 11.92 -6.10 -2.06
C SER A 37 11.11 -6.59 -0.88
N VAL A 38 11.74 -6.77 0.27
CA VAL A 38 11.08 -7.23 1.49
C VAL A 38 11.02 -6.11 2.50
N PHE A 39 9.87 -6.03 3.15
CA PHE A 39 9.58 -5.06 4.19
C PHE A 39 9.13 -5.75 5.46
N PHE A 40 9.49 -5.15 6.58
CA PHE A 40 9.00 -5.46 7.90
C PHE A 40 7.96 -4.41 8.25
N GLU A 41 6.72 -4.85 8.43
CA GLU A 41 5.63 -4.01 8.90
C GLU A 41 5.35 -4.33 10.36
N VAL A 42 5.29 -3.30 11.19
CA VAL A 42 5.04 -3.42 12.62
C VAL A 42 3.97 -2.43 13.05
N SER A 43 3.05 -2.89 13.88
CA SER A 43 2.05 -2.10 14.56
C SER A 43 2.29 -2.15 16.05
N ASP A 44 2.20 -1.00 16.71
CA ASP A 44 2.17 -0.95 18.17
C ASP A 44 0.76 -1.19 18.73
N GLU A 45 0.66 -1.23 20.07
CA GLU A 45 -0.59 -1.35 20.82
C GLU A 45 -1.59 -0.20 20.58
N TYR A 46 -1.12 0.93 20.05
CA TYR A 46 -1.93 2.10 19.72
C TYR A 46 -2.39 2.12 18.25
N GLY A 47 -2.04 1.08 17.48
CA GLY A 47 -2.39 0.96 16.06
C GLY A 47 -1.49 1.79 15.14
N PHE A 48 -0.38 2.34 15.63
CA PHE A 48 0.58 3.05 14.80
C PHE A 48 1.42 2.06 14.01
N GLN A 49 1.30 2.12 12.68
CA GLN A 49 1.99 1.23 11.76
C GLN A 49 3.24 1.89 11.19
N GLN A 50 4.33 1.13 11.18
CA GLN A 50 5.61 1.51 10.58
C GLN A 50 6.06 0.42 9.62
N ARG A 51 6.77 0.83 8.56
CA ARG A 51 7.28 -0.06 7.53
C ARG A 51 8.76 0.20 7.30
N PHE A 52 9.55 -0.86 7.32
CA PHE A 52 11.00 -0.81 7.21
C PHE A 52 11.48 -1.74 6.11
N ALA A 53 12.32 -1.25 5.19
CA ALA A 53 12.92 -2.09 4.16
C ALA A 53 14.03 -2.96 4.76
N LEU A 54 14.03 -4.27 4.48
CA LEU A 54 15.12 -5.15 4.87
C LEU A 54 16.23 -5.10 3.83
N LYS A 55 17.48 -5.09 4.31
CA LYS A 55 18.69 -5.16 3.49
C LYS A 55 19.15 -6.61 3.40
N ALA A 56 19.55 -7.04 2.21
CA ALA A 56 20.20 -8.33 2.02
C ALA A 56 21.62 -8.30 2.57
N VAL A 57 21.96 -9.29 3.39
CA VAL A 57 23.29 -9.56 3.91
C VAL A 57 23.66 -10.96 3.45
N GLU A 58 24.58 -11.03 2.48
CA GLU A 58 25.07 -12.29 1.96
C GLU A 58 26.12 -12.89 2.89
N THR A 59 25.91 -14.13 3.31
CA THR A 59 26.91 -14.92 4.02
C THR A 59 27.36 -16.08 3.14
N LYS A 60 28.53 -16.68 3.44
CA LYS A 60 29.10 -17.80 2.67
C LYS A 60 28.16 -19.00 2.46
N LYS A 61 27.10 -19.12 3.27
CA LYS A 61 26.16 -20.27 3.25
C LYS A 61 24.71 -19.89 2.92
N SER A 62 24.32 -18.63 3.11
CA SER A 62 22.93 -18.19 2.96
C SER A 62 22.80 -16.67 2.84
N VAL A 63 21.73 -16.22 2.20
CA VAL A 63 21.30 -14.82 2.25
C VAL A 63 20.40 -14.62 3.47
N LYS A 64 20.67 -13.55 4.23
CA LYS A 64 19.86 -13.12 5.37
C LYS A 64 19.35 -11.73 5.10
N TYR A 65 18.11 -11.43 5.46
CA TYR A 65 17.56 -10.09 5.33
C TYR A 65 17.47 -9.44 6.69
N THR A 66 17.99 -8.22 6.83
CA THR A 66 18.09 -7.55 8.13
C THR A 66 17.64 -6.10 8.10
N ALA A 67 17.07 -5.62 9.20
CA ALA A 67 16.76 -4.21 9.42
C ALA A 67 17.00 -3.82 10.88
N GLU A 68 17.41 -2.58 11.11
CA GLU A 68 17.50 -1.98 12.45
C GLU A 68 16.28 -1.08 12.66
N VAL A 69 15.51 -1.34 13.71
CA VAL A 69 14.27 -0.61 14.00
C VAL A 69 14.23 -0.16 15.45
N TRP A 70 13.68 1.02 15.70
CA TRP A 70 13.55 1.58 17.05
C TRP A 70 12.18 1.26 17.63
N LEU A 71 12.12 0.34 18.59
CA LEU A 71 10.88 -0.11 19.23
C LEU A 71 10.94 0.18 20.74
N LYS A 72 9.78 0.36 21.37
CA LYS A 72 9.71 0.51 22.82
C LYS A 72 9.99 -0.86 23.48
N TYR A 73 11.00 -0.93 24.33
CA TYR A 73 11.45 -2.17 24.94
C TYR A 73 10.34 -2.83 25.76
N GLN A 74 10.17 -4.14 25.60
CA GLN A 74 9.17 -4.96 26.30
C GLN A 74 7.69 -4.62 25.98
N HIS A 75 7.41 -3.72 25.04
CA HIS A 75 6.04 -3.48 24.57
C HIS A 75 5.60 -4.59 23.61
N GLU A 76 4.31 -4.93 23.66
CA GLU A 76 3.70 -5.84 22.70
C GLU A 76 3.60 -5.16 21.33
N ILE A 77 3.99 -5.89 20.30
CA ILE A 77 3.95 -5.47 18.91
C ILE A 77 3.29 -6.55 18.07
N GLN A 78 2.61 -6.12 17.02
CA GLN A 78 2.17 -7.00 15.95
C GLN A 78 3.02 -6.73 14.72
N TYR A 79 3.55 -7.77 14.08
CA TYR A 79 4.37 -7.59 12.90
C TYR A 79 4.07 -8.61 11.81
N ARG A 80 4.44 -8.26 10.59
CA ARG A 80 4.43 -9.16 9.43
C ARG A 80 5.53 -8.78 8.44
N PHE A 81 5.92 -9.73 7.62
CA PHE A 81 6.82 -9.51 6.50
C PHE A 81 6.03 -9.42 5.20
N VAL A 82 6.42 -8.48 4.35
CA VAL A 82 5.74 -8.22 3.09
C VAL A 82 6.76 -8.20 1.96
N MET A 83 6.51 -8.95 0.91
CA MET A 83 7.28 -8.95 -0.32
C MET A 83 6.57 -8.11 -1.37
N VAL A 84 7.30 -7.19 -1.98
CA VAL A 84 6.81 -6.28 -3.01
C VAL A 84 7.62 -6.46 -4.28
N ASN A 85 6.93 -6.56 -5.41
CA ASN A 85 7.51 -6.53 -6.74
C ASN A 85 6.88 -5.36 -7.52
N ALA A 86 7.71 -4.52 -8.15
CA ALA A 86 7.24 -3.38 -8.95
C ALA A 86 6.22 -2.45 -8.25
N GLY A 87 6.29 -2.36 -6.91
CA GLY A 87 5.38 -1.54 -6.11
C GLY A 87 4.09 -2.24 -5.65
N GLU A 88 3.83 -3.47 -6.10
CA GLU A 88 2.68 -4.28 -5.66
C GLU A 88 3.09 -5.32 -4.62
N GLU A 89 2.25 -5.48 -3.59
CA GLU A 89 2.40 -6.55 -2.59
C GLU A 89 2.04 -7.90 -3.22
N VAL A 90 3.04 -8.78 -3.33
CA VAL A 90 2.90 -10.11 -3.94
C VAL A 90 2.63 -11.17 -2.87
N TYR A 91 3.35 -11.09 -1.75
CA TYR A 91 3.22 -12.00 -0.63
C TYR A 91 3.28 -11.26 0.70
N ALA A 92 2.51 -11.75 1.67
CA ALA A 92 2.60 -11.33 3.05
C ALA A 92 2.65 -12.56 3.97
N SER A 93 3.44 -12.46 5.03
CA SER A 93 3.41 -13.44 6.12
C SER A 93 2.12 -13.28 6.93
N ALA A 94 1.79 -14.29 7.73
CA ALA A 94 0.80 -14.11 8.78
C ALA A 94 1.28 -13.03 9.76
N THR A 95 0.33 -12.27 10.32
CA THR A 95 0.61 -11.34 11.41
C THR A 95 0.96 -12.14 12.66
N GLN A 96 2.09 -11.80 13.27
CA GLN A 96 2.57 -12.40 14.51
C GLN A 96 2.54 -11.36 15.61
N THR A 97 2.44 -11.82 16.86
CA THR A 97 2.52 -10.95 18.05
C THR A 97 3.76 -11.34 18.84
N ALA A 98 4.55 -10.35 19.23
CA ALA A 98 5.73 -10.54 20.05
C ALA A 98 5.94 -9.36 21.00
N ARG A 99 6.90 -9.47 21.91
CA ARG A 99 7.40 -8.34 22.69
C ARG A 99 8.69 -7.81 22.06
N ALA A 100 8.78 -6.50 21.90
CA ALA A 100 9.96 -5.85 21.38
C ALA A 100 11.17 -6.08 22.31
N GLY A 101 12.26 -6.55 21.73
CA GLY A 101 13.53 -6.83 22.42
C GLY A 101 14.72 -6.34 21.60
N HIS A 102 15.89 -6.94 21.78
CA HIS A 102 17.06 -6.58 20.96
C HIS A 102 17.08 -7.27 19.59
N ILE A 103 16.39 -8.41 19.45
CA ILE A 103 16.40 -9.23 18.24
C ILE A 103 15.00 -9.78 18.00
N ILE A 104 14.53 -9.68 16.76
CA ILE A 104 13.36 -10.41 16.24
C ILE A 104 13.88 -11.26 15.09
N SER A 105 13.88 -12.58 15.26
CA SER A 105 14.35 -13.52 14.24
C SER A 105 13.20 -14.41 13.80
N ASP A 106 12.93 -14.45 12.51
CA ASP A 106 11.87 -15.27 11.96
C ASP A 106 12.32 -15.99 10.68
N LYS A 107 11.68 -17.13 10.42
CA LYS A 107 11.89 -17.94 9.22
C LYS A 107 10.62 -17.94 8.41
N TRP A 108 10.68 -17.29 7.25
CA TRP A 108 9.56 -17.20 6.32
C TRP A 108 9.96 -17.73 4.96
N ALA A 109 9.28 -18.78 4.52
CA ALA A 109 9.50 -19.40 3.21
C ALA A 109 8.22 -19.28 2.38
N PRO A 110 7.96 -18.13 1.75
CA PRO A 110 6.81 -17.99 0.87
C PRO A 110 6.93 -18.99 -0.28
N THR A 111 5.99 -19.93 -0.38
CA THR A 111 5.91 -20.84 -1.51
C THR A 111 5.40 -20.05 -2.72
N PHE A 112 6.31 -19.72 -3.63
CA PHE A 112 5.97 -19.21 -4.94
C PHE A 112 5.15 -20.27 -5.68
N LYS A 113 3.84 -20.09 -5.71
CA LYS A 113 3.01 -20.75 -6.71
C LYS A 113 2.94 -19.77 -7.88
N PRO A 114 3.44 -20.12 -9.07
CA PRO A 114 3.17 -19.35 -10.27
C PRO A 114 1.69 -19.52 -10.62
N ASP A 115 0.81 -18.89 -9.85
CA ASP A 115 -0.62 -18.86 -10.14
C ASP A 115 -0.83 -17.82 -11.25
N THR A 116 -0.83 -18.35 -12.48
CA THR A 116 -1.65 -17.93 -13.62
C THR A 116 -2.33 -16.59 -13.42
N VAL A 117 -1.81 -15.59 -14.14
CA VAL A 117 -2.45 -14.32 -14.53
C VAL A 117 -3.95 -14.40 -14.28
N ARG A 118 -4.41 -13.92 -13.11
CA ARG A 118 -5.82 -13.69 -12.88
C ARG A 118 -6.20 -12.53 -13.78
N GLU A 119 -6.52 -12.86 -15.03
CA GLU A 119 -7.34 -12.01 -15.87
C GLU A 119 -8.56 -11.66 -15.03
N LYS A 120 -8.59 -10.42 -14.53
CA LYS A 120 -9.81 -9.81 -14.03
C LYS A 120 -10.75 -9.76 -15.23
N LYS A 121 -11.50 -10.84 -15.47
CA LYS A 121 -12.63 -10.83 -16.39
C LYS A 121 -13.58 -9.77 -15.86
N ALA A 122 -13.57 -8.61 -16.51
CA ALA A 122 -14.54 -7.56 -16.30
C ALA A 122 -15.94 -8.19 -16.41
N LYS A 123 -16.61 -8.38 -15.27
CA LYS A 123 -18.02 -8.73 -15.26
C LYS A 123 -18.75 -7.55 -15.91
N ARG A 124 -19.07 -7.72 -17.19
CA ARG A 124 -20.02 -6.88 -17.93
C ARG A 124 -21.29 -6.81 -17.07
N PRO A 125 -21.81 -5.63 -16.71
CA PRO A 125 -23.06 -5.54 -15.96
C PRO A 125 -24.17 -6.15 -16.83
N GLN A 126 -24.80 -7.22 -16.32
CA GLN A 126 -26.02 -7.76 -16.89
C GLN A 126 -27.13 -6.72 -16.67
N GLN A 127 -27.55 -6.04 -17.74
CA GLN A 127 -28.80 -5.31 -17.74
C GLN A 127 -29.95 -6.29 -17.48
N PRO A 128 -30.85 -6.01 -16.51
CA PRO A 128 -32.05 -6.81 -16.33
C PRO A 128 -32.96 -6.61 -17.55
N ARG A 129 -33.23 -7.71 -18.24
CA ARG A 129 -34.16 -7.76 -19.38
C ARG A 129 -35.57 -7.84 -18.80
N GLY A 130 -36.28 -6.71 -18.78
CA GLY A 130 -37.66 -6.60 -18.33
C GLY A 130 -38.41 -5.47 -19.02
N GLU A 131 -39.17 -5.81 -20.06
CA GLU A 131 -40.43 -5.22 -20.56
C GLU A 131 -40.72 -3.72 -20.67
N ALA A 132 -39.77 -2.79 -20.45
CA ALA A 132 -40.00 -1.35 -20.65
C ALA A 132 -39.33 -0.76 -21.91
N ALA A 133 -38.86 -1.59 -22.84
CA ALA A 133 -38.03 -1.16 -23.98
C ALA A 133 -38.79 -0.88 -25.30
N ALA A 134 -40.12 -0.99 -25.33
CA ALA A 134 -40.90 -0.79 -26.57
C ALA A 134 -41.39 0.67 -26.79
N ALA A 135 -41.43 1.51 -25.76
CA ALA A 135 -41.91 2.90 -25.89
C ALA A 135 -40.79 3.91 -26.21
N ALA A 136 -39.56 3.70 -25.71
CA ALA A 136 -38.47 4.67 -25.87
C ALA A 136 -37.75 4.65 -27.24
N VAL A 137 -38.00 3.65 -28.08
CA VAL A 137 -37.38 3.53 -29.42
C VAL A 137 -38.14 4.35 -30.48
N ARG A 138 -39.40 4.75 -30.23
CA ARG A 138 -40.18 5.56 -31.18
C ARG A 138 -39.90 7.07 -31.09
N GLU A 139 -39.52 7.60 -29.92
CA GLU A 139 -39.19 9.03 -29.79
C GLU A 139 -37.76 9.38 -30.20
N ALA A 140 -36.80 8.45 -30.09
CA ALA A 140 -35.41 8.69 -30.49
C ALA A 140 -35.18 8.68 -32.02
N LYS A 141 -36.18 8.27 -32.82
CA LYS A 141 -36.08 8.23 -34.29
C LYS A 141 -36.50 9.54 -34.97
N ALA A 142 -37.28 10.40 -34.30
CA ALA A 142 -37.74 11.68 -34.84
C ALA A 142 -36.74 12.84 -34.66
N GLN A 143 -35.79 12.74 -33.73
CA GLN A 143 -34.79 13.80 -33.50
C GLN A 143 -33.51 13.66 -34.32
N ARG A 144 -33.30 12.53 -35.01
CA ARG A 144 -32.10 12.28 -35.82
C ARG A 144 -32.17 12.77 -37.27
N GLU A 145 -33.36 13.12 -37.78
CA GLU A 145 -33.52 13.65 -39.14
C GLU A 145 -33.42 15.18 -39.24
N ALA A 146 -33.38 15.92 -38.12
CA ALA A 146 -33.31 17.38 -38.12
C ALA A 146 -31.89 17.97 -37.99
N LYS A 147 -30.83 17.16 -37.92
CA LYS A 147 -29.44 17.62 -37.74
C LYS A 147 -28.45 17.11 -38.80
N PHE A 148 -28.91 16.94 -40.04
CA PHE A 148 -28.02 16.81 -41.18
C PHE A 148 -27.77 18.18 -41.83
N LYS A 149 -26.59 18.77 -41.55
CA LYS A 149 -25.92 19.71 -42.46
C LYS A 149 -24.51 19.16 -42.76
N PRO A 150 -24.02 19.30 -44.01
CA PRO A 150 -22.99 18.42 -44.57
C PRO A 150 -21.56 18.78 -44.13
N LEU A 151 -20.69 17.76 -44.15
CA LEU A 151 -19.25 17.84 -43.96
C LEU A 151 -18.60 18.83 -44.94
N GLY A 152 -17.86 19.79 -44.39
CA GLY A 152 -17.04 20.73 -45.15
C GLY A 152 -15.79 21.15 -44.38
N GLN A 153 -14.72 20.38 -44.60
CA GLN A 153 -13.30 20.77 -44.57
C GLN A 153 -12.52 20.94 -43.23
N PRO A 154 -11.17 20.74 -43.29
CA PRO A 154 -10.32 20.35 -42.18
C PRO A 154 -9.67 21.56 -41.51
N ASN A 155 -9.39 21.50 -40.20
CA ASN A 155 -8.31 22.29 -39.58
C ASN A 155 -8.11 21.93 -38.11
N MET A 156 -7.26 20.94 -37.85
CA MET A 156 -6.67 20.70 -36.52
C MET A 156 -5.13 20.80 -36.58
N LEU A 157 -4.59 21.51 -37.59
CA LEU A 157 -3.16 21.81 -37.71
C LEU A 157 -2.86 23.32 -37.72
N SER A 158 -3.87 24.18 -37.77
CA SER A 158 -3.69 25.64 -37.71
C SER A 158 -3.64 26.20 -36.29
N GLN A 159 -4.06 25.45 -35.27
CA GLN A 159 -4.04 25.91 -33.87
C GLN A 159 -2.71 25.71 -33.14
N ILE A 160 -1.79 24.90 -33.69
CA ILE A 160 -0.48 24.67 -33.05
C ILE A 160 0.54 25.73 -33.47
N LYS A 161 0.37 26.38 -34.64
CA LYS A 161 1.30 27.42 -35.11
C LYS A 161 1.09 28.80 -34.48
N SER A 162 -0.09 29.12 -33.96
CA SER A 162 -0.35 30.44 -33.34
C SER A 162 0.01 30.54 -31.86
N LEU A 163 0.56 29.47 -31.27
CA LEU A 163 0.95 29.43 -29.85
C LEU A 163 2.48 29.49 -29.64
N ILE A 164 3.25 29.45 -30.74
CA ILE A 164 4.72 29.50 -30.72
C ILE A 164 5.24 30.90 -31.12
N ASP A 165 4.48 31.67 -31.89
CA ASP A 165 4.87 33.04 -32.30
C ASP A 165 4.51 34.14 -31.27
N ASP A 166 3.90 33.80 -30.13
CA ASP A 166 3.58 34.73 -29.03
C ASP A 166 4.51 34.57 -27.80
N LEU A 167 5.61 33.82 -27.96
CA LEU A 167 6.57 33.49 -26.90
C LEU A 167 8.05 33.69 -27.33
N LEU A 168 8.28 34.52 -28.36
CA LEU A 168 9.59 34.98 -28.82
C LEU A 168 9.61 36.50 -28.98
#